data_AF-A0A2K1QDF2-F1
#
_entry.id   AF-A0A2K1QDF2-F1
#
_cell.length_a   1.000
_cell.length_b   1.000
_cell.length_c   1.000
_cell.angle_alpha   90.00
_cell.angle_beta   90.00
_cell.angle_gamma   90.00
#
_symmetry.space_group_name_H-M   'P 1'
#
loop_
_entity.id
_entity.type
_entity.pdbx_description
1 polymer ?
#
loop_
_entity_poly.entity_id
_entity_poly.type
_entity_poly.pdbx_seq_one_letter_code
_entity_poly.pdbx_strand_id
1 'polypeptide(L)' 'MWFTMAEVEKMTRKSAAQLKKAMVSGQLNGRITEQGELEIELSSILRAFAGEQVGASGIDEISQRIDKEWSVLWHRSDTC' A
#
# COMPACT_ATOMS: atom_id res chain seq x y z
N MET A 1 8.54 -2.30 4.66
CA MET A 1 7.58 -1.31 5.18
C MET A 1 6.19 -1.94 5.13
N TRP A 2 5.44 -1.83 6.21
CA TRP A 2 4.20 -2.57 6.47
C TRP A 2 3.07 -1.58 6.76
N PHE A 3 1.85 -1.90 6.32
CA PHE A 3 0.69 -1.01 6.40
C PHE A 3 -0.54 -1.73 6.88
N THR A 4 -1.33 -1.05 7.70
CA THR A 4 -2.64 -1.56 8.12
C THR A 4 -3.58 -1.66 6.92
N MET A 5 -4.54 -2.58 7.00
CA MET A 5 -5.58 -2.74 5.98
C MET A 5 -6.26 -1.39 5.62
N ALA A 6 -6.55 -0.55 6.62
CA ALA A 6 -7.22 0.74 6.43
C ALA A 6 -6.37 1.74 5.63
N GLU A 7 -5.05 1.74 5.81
CA GLU A 7 -4.13 2.56 5.02
C GLU A 7 -4.09 2.08 3.57
N VAL A 8 -4.04 0.76 3.36
CA VAL A 8 -4.02 0.18 2.02
C VAL A 8 -5.32 0.45 1.27
N GLU A 9 -6.47 0.41 1.94
CA GLU A 9 -7.76 0.79 1.34
C GLU A 9 -7.74 2.25 0.85
N LYS A 10 -7.22 3.17 1.66
CA LYS A 10 -7.10 4.60 1.28
C LYS A 10 -6.16 4.80 0.09
N MET A 11 -5.02 4.12 0.09
CA MET A 11 -4.00 4.26 -0.96
C MET A 11 -4.44 3.67 -2.30
N THR A 12 -5.01 2.47 -2.27
CA THR A 12 -5.36 1.71 -3.49
C THR A 12 -6.78 1.98 -3.97
N ARG A 13 -7.62 2.60 -3.14
CA ARG A 13 -9.08 2.71 -3.32
C ARG A 13 -9.78 1.37 -3.52
N LYS A 14 -9.15 0.26 -3.13
CA LYS A 14 -9.73 -1.08 -3.12
C LYS A 14 -10.38 -1.31 -1.76
N SER A 15 -11.48 -2.06 -1.74
CA SER A 15 -12.13 -2.43 -0.49
C SER A 15 -11.36 -3.53 0.24
N ALA A 16 -11.55 -3.65 1.55
CA ALA A 16 -10.96 -4.71 2.37
C ALA A 16 -11.28 -6.11 1.84
N ALA A 17 -12.45 -6.29 1.21
CA ALA A 17 -12.80 -7.56 0.56
C ALA A 17 -11.89 -7.86 -0.65
N GLN A 18 -11.59 -6.85 -1.46
CA GLN A 18 -10.67 -6.98 -2.60
C GLN A 18 -9.23 -7.22 -2.13
N LEU A 19 -8.79 -6.52 -1.09
CA LEU A 19 -7.47 -6.71 -0.49
C LEU A 19 -7.33 -8.10 0.12
N LYS A 20 -8.33 -8.59 0.88
CA LYS A 20 -8.36 -9.96 1.40
C LYS A 20 -8.31 -10.99 0.28
N LYS A 21 -9.05 -10.78 -0.81
CA LYS A 21 -9.00 -11.66 -1.98
C LYS A 21 -7.59 -11.70 -2.59
N ALA A 22 -6.93 -10.55 -2.71
CA ALA A 22 -5.55 -10.43 -3.20
C ALA A 22 -4.52 -11.09 -2.27
N MET A 23 -4.78 -11.11 -0.96
CA MET A 23 -3.95 -11.87 -0.01
C MET A 23 -4.16 -13.38 -0.17
N VAL A 24 -5.41 -13.84 -0.29
CA VAL A 24 -5.74 -15.27 -0.50
C VAL A 24 -5.17 -15.78 -1.83
N SER A 25 -5.12 -14.94 -2.87
CA SER A 25 -4.50 -15.29 -4.15
C SER A 25 -2.97 -15.19 -4.17
N GLY A 26 -2.34 -14.78 -3.06
CA GLY A 26 -0.88 -14.62 -2.96
C GLY A 26 -0.33 -13.39 -3.68
N GLN A 27 -1.18 -12.45 -4.11
CA GLN A 27 -0.76 -11.18 -4.73
C GLN A 27 -0.30 -10.16 -3.69
N LEU A 28 -0.83 -10.23 -2.47
CA LEU A 28 -0.43 -9.40 -1.33
C LEU A 28 0.20 -10.24 -0.23
N ASN A 29 1.31 -9.76 0.31
CA ASN A 29 1.95 -10.34 1.47
C ASN A 29 1.43 -9.65 2.72
N GLY A 30 0.81 -10.42 3.62
CA GLY A 30 0.36 -9.90 4.91
C GLY A 30 1.01 -10.62 6.08
N ARG A 31 1.09 -9.93 7.21
CA ARG A 31 1.48 -10.49 8.50
C ARG A 31 0.54 -10.00 9.59
N ILE A 32 0.44 -10.78 10.66
CA ILE A 32 -0.25 -10.37 11.88
C ILE A 32 0.82 -9.86 12.85
N THR A 33 0.65 -8.65 13.38
CA THR A 33 1.55 -8.09 14.41
C THR A 33 1.34 -8.81 15.75
N GLU A 34 2.24 -8.61 16.71
CA GLU A 34 2.08 -9.14 18.07
C GLU A 34 0.82 -8.61 18.78
N GLN A 35 0.29 -7.47 18.33
CA GLN A 35 -0.95 -6.86 18.81
C GLN A 35 -2.20 -7.42 18.12
N GLY A 36 -2.05 -8.34 17.15
CA GLY A 36 -3.15 -8.93 16.40
C GLY A 36 -3.60 -8.11 15.20
N GLU A 37 -2.85 -7.07 14.80
CA GLU A 37 -3.21 -6.24 13.66
C GLU A 37 -2.73 -6.83 12.35
N LEU A 38 -3.55 -6.75 11.30
CA LEU A 38 -3.20 -7.21 9.97
C LEU A 38 -2.47 -6.11 9.21
N GLU A 39 -1.21 -6.36 8.92
CA GLU A 39 -0.37 -5.49 8.10
C GLU A 39 -0.09 -6.12 6.73
N ILE A 40 0.06 -5.29 5.71
CA ILE A 40 0.34 -5.66 4.33
C ILE A 40 1.66 -5.01 3.90
N GLU A 41 2.50 -5.79 3.22
CA GLU A 41 3.80 -5.35 2.75
C GLU A 41 3.68 -4.39 1.57
N LEU A 42 4.33 -3.22 1.65
CA LEU A 42 4.31 -2.19 0.60
C LEU A 42 4.71 -2.72 -0.78
N SER A 43 5.80 -3.50 -0.85
CA SER A 43 6.34 -4.03 -2.10
C SER A 43 5.30 -4.90 -2.84
N SER A 44 4.51 -5.67 -2.09
CA SER A 44 3.43 -6.49 -2.62
C SER A 44 2.24 -5.65 -3.11
N ILE A 45 1.93 -4.54 -2.42
CA ILE A 45 0.88 -3.59 -2.83
C ILE A 45 1.26 -2.93 -4.16
N LEU A 46 2.50 -2.44 -4.27
CA LEU A 46 3.00 -1.82 -5.49
C LEU A 46 3.00 -2.84 -6.64
N ARG A 47 3.47 -4.07 -6.41
CA ARG A 47 3.45 -5.11 -7.44
C ARG A 47 2.04 -5.48 -7.90
N ALA A 48 1.11 -5.66 -6.96
CA ALA A 48 -0.25 -6.10 -7.25
C ALA A 48 -1.10 -5.03 -7.93
N PHE A 49 -0.91 -3.75 -7.57
CA PHE A 49 -1.83 -2.69 -7.97
C PHE A 49 -1.20 -1.57 -8.79
N ALA A 50 0.13 -1.41 -8.81
CA ALA A 50 0.77 -0.49 -9.76
C ALA A 50 0.87 -1.10 -11.17
N GLY A 51 0.74 -2.42 -11.31
CA GLY A 51 0.69 -3.09 -12.62
C GLY A 51 -0.69 -3.13 -13.27
N GLU A 52 -1.77 -2.87 -12.52
CA GLU A 52 -3.16 -3.01 -13.00
C GLU A 52 -3.70 -1.71 -13.62
N GLN A 53 -3.00 -0.58 -13.46
CA GLN A 53 -3.24 0.65 -14.22
C GLN A 53 -1.93 1.13 -14.85
N VAL A 54 -1.98 1.31 -16.17
CA VAL A 54 -1.04 2.10 -16.97
C VAL A 54 0.26 1.38 -17.37
N GLY A 55 0.36 1.05 -18.66
CA GLY A 55 1.65 0.67 -19.26
C GLY A 55 2.70 1.74 -19.01
N ALA A 56 3.86 1.34 -18.47
CA ALA A 56 5.14 2.02 -18.27
C ALA A 56 5.16 3.49 -17.77
N SER A 57 4.30 4.40 -18.23
CA SER A 57 4.28 5.82 -17.88
C SER A 57 3.48 6.16 -16.62
N GLY A 58 2.48 5.37 -16.21
CA GLY A 58 1.71 5.66 -14.98
C GLY A 58 2.29 5.05 -13.71
N ILE A 59 3.22 4.10 -13.84
CA ILE A 59 4.03 3.62 -12.71
C ILE A 59 4.85 4.77 -12.13
N ASP A 60 5.33 5.68 -12.97
CA ASP A 60 6.14 6.82 -12.52
C ASP A 60 5.28 7.86 -11.79
N GLU A 61 4.06 8.15 -12.26
CA GLU A 61 3.12 9.04 -11.57
C GLU A 61 2.60 8.45 -10.26
N ILE A 62 2.31 7.15 -10.20
CA ILE A 62 1.89 6.50 -8.95
C ILE A 62 3.06 6.43 -7.99
N SER A 63 4.25 6.06 -8.45
CA SER A 63 5.48 6.07 -7.63
C SER A 63 5.76 7.46 -7.08
N GLN A 64 5.70 8.50 -7.92
CA GLN A 64 5.90 9.88 -7.49
C GLN A 64 4.79 10.39 -6.56
N ARG A 65 3.53 10.00 -6.79
CA ARG A 65 2.43 10.41 -5.90
C ARG A 65 2.54 9.72 -4.55
N ILE A 66 2.90 8.45 -4.54
CA ILE A 66 3.21 7.69 -3.33
C ILE A 66 4.38 8.34 -2.61
N ASP A 67 5.49 8.65 -3.30
CA ASP A 67 6.66 9.31 -2.72
C ASP A 67 6.36 10.73 -2.17
N LYS A 68 5.48 11.47 -2.85
CA LYS A 68 5.03 12.81 -2.43
C LYS A 68 4.11 12.76 -1.21
N GLU A 69 3.13 11.85 -1.19
CA GLU A 69 2.27 11.63 -0.03
C GLU A 69 3.09 11.09 1.17
N TRP A 70 4.12 10.28 0.91
CA TRP A 70 5.06 9.80 1.94
C TRP A 70 5.93 10.91 2.52
N SER A 71 6.44 11.81 1.69
CA SER A 71 7.24 12.95 2.14
C SER A 71 6.46 13.81 3.14
N VAL A 72 5.15 13.98 2.93
CA VAL A 72 4.26 14.73 3.81
C VAL A 72 4.00 14.00 5.14
N LEU A 73 3.84 12.67 5.11
CA LEU A 73 3.66 11.88 6.33
C LEU A 73 4.94 11.80 7.17
N TRP A 74 6.12 11.80 6.55
CA TRP A 74 7.39 11.83 7.26
C TRP A 74 7.76 13.21 7.83
N HIS A 75 7.51 14.31 7.10
CA HIS A 75 7.85 15.67 7.59
C HIS A 75 7.00 16.13 8.76
N ARG A 76 5.86 15.47 9.05
CA ARG A 76 5.05 15.76 10.25
C ARG A 76 5.70 15.29 11.55
N SER A 77 6.72 14.43 11.47
CA SER A 77 7.48 13.94 12.62
C SER A 77 8.70 14.82 12.96
N ASP A 78 9.03 15.81 12.12
CA ASP A 78 10.20 16.69 12.28
C ASP A 78 9.87 18.12 12.77
N THR A 79 8.59 18.50 12.83
CA THR A 79 8.17 19.77 13.43
C THR A 79 7.61 19.53 14.84
N CYS A 80 8.52 19.42 15.80
CA CYS A 80 8.29 19.73 17.22
C CYS A 80 8.72 21.17 17.52
#